data_AF-A0A6I1NGL9-F1
#
_entry.id   AF-A0A6I1NGL9-F1
#
_cell.length_a   1.000
_cell.length_b   1.000
_cell.length_c   1.000
_cell.angle_alpha   90.00
_cell.angle_beta   90.00
_cell.angle_gamma   90.00
#
_symmetry.space_group_name_H-M   'P 1'
#
loop_
_entity.id
_entity.type
_entity.pdbx_description
1 polymer ?
#
loop_
_entity_poly.entity_id
_entity_poly.type
_entity_poly.pdbx_seq_one_letter_code
_entity_poly.pdbx_strand_id
1 'polypeptide(L)'
;MNCWTLLQLPEDADERSIKRSYARLLKSNRPDEDAEGFQRLREAYEHALEIARWRDDDSPEEAPSLPVTVLTADAMEHAQTYEWSWPADIQALNTRPAAPVRDDPIPSLLADLTEQNLPERWQQARQQQCADAFQQALLNLCFEQPGLRRSIAAWAVQQLEWLTPWQTVRMTPWQAEALSSGLLQEYRQTLQDLMEAGQERPFLQQLKNYLQQPWIKVFDRSQEWQRIVLQLLNETQWSVPLFDRVCQAFGWDDQAGVTPEPLWIWQSLNRRCEREAFYGELQTRALNHFEGEPVQKAAFVLLTPLSLWQLGLEFKGFTHSHWQACQDLADQLTHRYPELIERLPNPDVFFWRKFLPRAVPPSSWRWLWAGCSLALILSTIPAWQTWQAKGELGTNLLVSLLTGLVPVIVGTYAMNVWQAISRQLLTIDLWLSEYLLPKRINPNRYWLVIRHGVPQAIIALLFLAWSGGLGMATFIGIGAIGLFDSKRQGGERPESIWRHPWQAILHFTHWSPLQLGFFLLMLCITITCLLVVPGYPLTADSRR
;
A
#
# COMPACT_ATOMS: atom_id res chain seq x y z
N MET A 1 -28.53 15.13 7.08
CA MET A 1 -29.55 14.83 8.13
C MET A 1 -29.04 13.66 8.92
N ASN A 2 -29.10 13.69 10.26
CA ASN A 2 -28.61 12.60 11.09
C ASN A 2 -29.61 11.41 11.01
N CYS A 3 -29.10 10.18 10.91
CA CYS A 3 -29.90 8.96 10.74
C CYS A 3 -30.97 8.79 11.84
N TRP A 4 -30.67 9.21 13.07
CA TRP A 4 -31.55 9.19 14.24
C TRP A 4 -32.75 10.15 14.12
N THR A 5 -32.53 11.36 13.62
CA THR A 5 -33.61 12.33 13.36
C THR A 5 -34.59 11.86 12.28
N LEU A 6 -34.12 11.08 11.31
CA LEU A 6 -34.95 10.57 10.21
C LEU A 6 -35.77 9.34 10.64
N LEU A 7 -35.21 8.52 11.54
CA LEU A 7 -35.88 7.38 12.17
C LEU A 7 -36.74 7.75 13.40
N GLN A 8 -36.74 9.03 13.81
CA GLN A 8 -37.42 9.56 15.00
C GLN A 8 -37.06 8.80 16.28
N LEU A 9 -35.78 8.49 16.45
CA LEU A 9 -35.23 7.77 17.60
C LEU A 9 -34.11 8.57 18.27
N PRO A 10 -33.87 8.38 19.58
CA PRO A 10 -32.68 8.90 20.24
C PRO A 10 -31.42 8.15 19.78
N GLU A 11 -30.25 8.78 19.90
CA GLU A 11 -28.98 8.27 19.36
C GLU A 11 -28.46 6.99 20.02
N ASP A 12 -29.10 6.52 21.10
CA ASP A 12 -28.77 5.36 21.93
C ASP A 12 -29.74 4.17 21.74
N ALA A 13 -30.58 4.17 20.70
CA ALA A 13 -31.60 3.14 20.53
C ALA A 13 -31.06 1.77 20.07
N ASP A 14 -31.51 0.70 20.74
CA ASP A 14 -31.16 -0.70 20.43
C ASP A 14 -31.65 -1.19 19.05
N GLU A 15 -31.03 -2.25 18.51
CA GLU A 15 -31.34 -2.84 17.20
C GLU A 15 -32.85 -3.19 17.05
N ARG A 16 -33.49 -3.66 18.13
CA ARG A 16 -34.93 -4.00 18.13
C ARG A 16 -35.82 -2.75 17.98
N SER A 17 -35.41 -1.62 18.52
CA SER A 17 -36.10 -0.34 18.44
C SER A 17 -35.95 0.28 17.04
N ILE A 18 -34.76 0.18 16.45
CA ILE A 18 -34.46 0.62 15.08
C ILE A 18 -35.35 -0.14 14.06
N LYS A 19 -35.40 -1.47 14.14
CA LYS A 19 -36.24 -2.32 13.25
C LYS A 19 -37.73 -1.98 13.36
N ARG A 20 -38.21 -1.70 14.59
CA ARG A 20 -39.61 -1.37 14.83
C ARG A 20 -39.99 0.02 14.31
N SER A 21 -39.10 1.00 14.38
CA SER A 21 -39.34 2.34 13.82
C SER A 21 -39.32 2.31 12.29
N TYR A 22 -38.35 1.62 11.69
CA TYR A 22 -38.28 1.41 10.24
C TYR A 22 -39.56 0.75 9.70
N ALA A 23 -40.05 -0.32 10.32
CA ALA A 23 -41.30 -0.99 9.92
C ALA A 23 -42.55 -0.09 10.05
N ARG A 24 -42.51 0.93 10.92
CA ARG A 24 -43.59 1.92 11.06
C ARG A 24 -43.54 2.96 9.94
N LEU A 25 -42.35 3.50 9.65
CA LEU A 25 -42.11 4.52 8.63
C LEU A 25 -42.18 3.96 7.20
N LEU A 26 -41.94 2.65 7.03
CA LEU A 26 -42.13 1.94 5.78
C LEU A 26 -43.60 1.89 5.34
N LYS A 27 -44.55 1.95 6.28
CA LYS A 27 -45.98 1.95 5.94
C LYS A 27 -46.44 3.28 5.34
N SER A 28 -45.75 4.39 5.64
CA SER A 28 -46.03 5.72 5.12
C SER A 28 -45.19 6.07 3.89
N ASN A 29 -43.96 5.58 3.79
CA ASN A 29 -43.09 5.78 2.62
C ASN A 29 -43.08 4.52 1.76
N ARG A 30 -44.16 4.33 0.99
CA ARG A 30 -44.23 3.23 0.03
C ARG A 30 -43.36 3.58 -1.19
N PRO A 31 -42.59 2.62 -1.72
CA PRO A 31 -41.68 2.86 -2.86
C PRO A 31 -42.40 3.30 -4.13
N ASP A 32 -43.71 3.04 -4.23
CA ASP A 32 -44.55 3.45 -5.37
C ASP A 32 -45.00 4.92 -5.32
N GLU A 33 -44.98 5.55 -4.13
CA GLU A 33 -45.46 6.93 -3.90
C GLU A 33 -44.31 7.93 -3.74
N ASP A 34 -43.19 7.54 -3.11
CA ASP A 34 -41.99 8.37 -2.97
C ASP A 34 -40.71 7.52 -2.93
N ALA A 35 -40.11 7.31 -4.11
CA ALA A 35 -38.89 6.51 -4.26
C ALA A 35 -37.67 7.14 -3.57
N GLU A 36 -37.56 8.47 -3.57
CA GLU A 36 -36.44 9.16 -2.91
C GLU A 36 -36.61 9.16 -1.39
N GLY A 37 -37.84 9.32 -0.88
CA GLY A 37 -38.16 9.19 0.54
C GLY A 37 -37.87 7.79 1.08
N PHE A 38 -38.16 6.76 0.29
CA PHE A 38 -37.84 5.37 0.62
C PHE A 38 -36.33 5.11 0.67
N GLN A 39 -35.56 5.62 -0.31
CA GLN A 39 -34.09 5.48 -0.32
C GLN A 39 -33.45 6.14 0.91
N ARG A 40 -33.83 7.39 1.23
CA ARG A 40 -33.33 8.09 2.43
C ARG A 40 -33.66 7.36 3.73
N LEU A 41 -34.85 6.76 3.82
CA LEU A 41 -35.26 5.97 4.99
C LEU A 41 -34.44 4.68 5.11
N ARG A 42 -34.14 4.04 3.97
CA ARG A 42 -33.34 2.81 3.91
C ARG A 42 -31.89 3.06 4.30
N GLU A 43 -31.28 4.11 3.76
CA GLU A 43 -29.91 4.53 4.10
C GLU A 43 -29.80 4.88 5.59
N ALA A 44 -30.77 5.61 6.15
CA ALA A 44 -30.79 5.95 7.57
C ALA A 44 -30.93 4.70 8.46
N TYR A 45 -31.72 3.72 8.05
CA TYR A 45 -31.86 2.44 8.75
C TYR A 45 -30.57 1.62 8.75
N GLU A 46 -29.91 1.48 7.59
CA GLU A 46 -28.67 0.73 7.46
C GLU A 46 -27.54 1.38 8.28
N HIS A 47 -27.42 2.71 8.20
CA HIS A 47 -26.42 3.45 8.98
C HIS A 47 -26.66 3.38 10.49
N ALA A 48 -27.92 3.44 10.96
CA ALA A 48 -28.23 3.30 12.38
C ALA A 48 -27.96 1.87 12.90
N LEU A 49 -28.21 0.85 12.08
CA LEU A 49 -27.97 -0.54 12.43
C LEU A 49 -26.48 -0.90 12.45
N GLU A 50 -25.70 -0.26 11.57
CA GLU A 50 -24.24 -0.32 11.62
C GLU A 50 -23.71 0.31 12.91
N ILE A 51 -24.12 1.54 13.26
CA ILE A 51 -23.71 2.19 14.51
C ILE A 51 -24.07 1.35 15.74
N ALA A 52 -25.25 0.70 15.76
CA ALA A 52 -25.65 -0.18 16.86
C ALA A 52 -24.73 -1.41 16.97
N ARG A 53 -24.38 -2.05 15.85
CA ARG A 53 -23.46 -3.20 15.82
C ARG A 53 -22.05 -2.84 16.25
N TRP A 54 -21.53 -1.70 15.79
CA TRP A 54 -20.21 -1.22 16.18
C TRP A 54 -20.12 -0.92 17.68
N ARG A 55 -21.23 -0.53 18.34
CA ARG A 55 -21.27 -0.34 19.80
C ARG A 55 -21.29 -1.65 20.59
N ASP A 56 -21.94 -2.68 20.05
CA ASP A 56 -21.93 -4.01 20.67
C ASP A 56 -20.52 -4.66 20.57
N ASP A 57 -19.77 -4.38 19.50
CA ASP A 57 -18.41 -4.91 19.27
C ASP A 57 -17.31 -4.22 20.11
N ASP A 58 -17.51 -2.96 20.55
CA ASP A 58 -16.51 -2.16 21.31
C ASP A 58 -16.63 -2.34 22.84
N SER A 59 -17.45 -3.30 23.31
CA SER A 59 -17.53 -3.70 24.71
C SER A 59 -16.47 -4.76 25.05
N PRO A 60 -15.61 -4.57 26.08
CA PRO A 60 -14.58 -5.55 26.42
C PRO A 60 -15.21 -6.89 26.84
N GLU A 61 -14.71 -7.97 26.24
CA GLU A 61 -15.13 -9.38 26.42
C GLU A 61 -15.66 -9.71 27.83
N GLU A 62 -16.97 -9.96 27.90
CA GLU A 62 -17.59 -10.81 28.93
C GLU A 62 -18.24 -11.99 28.21
N ALA A 63 -17.66 -13.18 28.38
CA ALA A 63 -18.13 -14.41 27.76
C ALA A 63 -19.60 -14.70 28.14
N PRO A 64 -20.54 -14.88 27.18
CA PRO A 64 -21.87 -15.32 27.53
C PRO A 64 -21.87 -16.84 27.73
N SER A 65 -21.93 -17.24 29.01
CA SER A 65 -22.40 -18.55 29.41
C SER A 65 -23.79 -18.80 28.85
N LEU A 66 -23.95 -19.87 28.06
CA LEU A 66 -25.26 -20.35 27.60
C LEU A 66 -26.17 -20.64 28.80
N PRO A 67 -27.37 -20.03 28.90
CA PRO A 67 -28.34 -20.42 29.91
C PRO A 67 -28.94 -21.77 29.51
N VAL A 68 -28.59 -22.80 30.27
CA VAL A 68 -29.34 -24.07 30.33
C VAL A 68 -30.77 -23.73 30.72
N THR A 69 -31.68 -23.76 29.75
CA THR A 69 -33.10 -23.63 30.02
C THR A 69 -33.62 -25.02 30.40
N VAL A 70 -33.78 -25.22 31.70
CA VAL A 70 -34.55 -26.33 32.27
C VAL A 70 -35.99 -26.19 31.77
N LEU A 71 -36.45 -27.18 31.00
CA LEU A 71 -37.87 -27.33 30.66
C LEU A 71 -38.61 -27.78 31.92
N THR A 72 -39.17 -26.82 32.66
CA THR A 72 -40.18 -27.09 33.68
C THR A 72 -41.55 -27.26 33.02
N ALA A 73 -42.33 -28.18 33.58
CA ALA A 73 -43.52 -28.82 33.00
C ALA A 73 -44.80 -27.96 32.87
N ASP A 74 -44.73 -26.63 32.91
CA ASP A 74 -45.92 -25.75 33.00
C ASP A 74 -46.25 -24.95 31.72
N ALA A 75 -45.53 -25.16 30.62
CA ALA A 75 -45.83 -24.51 29.33
C ALA A 75 -46.46 -25.45 28.30
N MET A 76 -47.10 -26.53 28.77
CA MET A 76 -47.79 -27.53 27.96
C MET A 76 -49.27 -27.61 28.36
N GLU A 77 -50.02 -26.50 28.34
CA GLU A 77 -51.47 -26.58 28.59
C GLU A 77 -52.36 -25.54 27.87
N HIS A 78 -51.83 -24.64 27.03
CA HIS A 78 -52.65 -23.57 26.42
C HIS A 78 -52.60 -23.46 24.89
N ALA A 79 -52.27 -24.54 24.17
CA ALA A 79 -52.31 -24.55 22.70
C ALA A 79 -53.11 -25.74 22.10
N GLN A 80 -54.14 -26.21 22.82
CA GLN A 80 -55.13 -27.16 22.30
C GLN A 80 -56.52 -26.52 22.21
N THR A 81 -56.66 -25.46 21.40
CA THR A 81 -57.97 -25.07 20.83
C THR A 81 -57.73 -24.03 19.76
N TYR A 82 -57.44 -24.45 18.53
CA TYR A 82 -57.94 -23.78 17.32
C TYR A 82 -57.98 -24.83 16.21
N GLU A 83 -59.09 -25.53 16.25
CA GLU A 83 -59.63 -26.42 15.25
C GLU A 83 -60.01 -25.59 14.01
N TRP A 84 -59.22 -25.71 12.95
CA TRP A 84 -59.67 -25.36 11.59
C TRP A 84 -59.80 -26.66 10.81
N SER A 85 -61.04 -27.09 10.73
CA SER A 85 -61.55 -28.21 9.95
C SER A 85 -61.25 -28.02 8.47
N TRP A 86 -60.34 -28.81 7.91
CA TRP A 86 -60.34 -29.08 6.48
C TRP A 86 -61.55 -29.98 6.17
N PRO A 87 -62.35 -29.71 5.12
CA PRO A 87 -63.40 -30.64 4.73
C PRO A 87 -62.79 -31.99 4.35
N ALA A 88 -63.34 -33.05 4.93
CA ALA A 88 -62.89 -34.43 4.83
C ALA A 88 -63.22 -35.09 3.47
N ASP A 89 -62.91 -34.42 2.35
CA ASP A 89 -63.16 -34.92 0.99
C ASP A 89 -61.90 -34.90 0.11
N ILE A 90 -60.76 -35.34 0.64
CA ILE A 90 -59.64 -35.83 -0.19
C ILE A 90 -59.20 -37.20 0.33
N GLN A 91 -60.14 -38.14 0.39
CA GLN A 91 -59.85 -39.56 0.62
C GLN A 91 -60.41 -40.48 -0.47
N ALA A 92 -60.70 -39.93 -1.64
CA ALA A 92 -61.04 -40.70 -2.82
C ALA A 92 -60.36 -40.08 -4.05
N LEU A 93 -59.07 -40.39 -4.29
CA LEU A 93 -58.48 -40.39 -5.64
C LEU A 93 -57.07 -41.02 -5.74
N ASN A 94 -56.63 -41.86 -4.80
CA ASN A 94 -55.37 -42.61 -4.97
C ASN A 94 -55.43 -44.05 -4.42
N THR A 95 -56.45 -44.80 -4.86
CA THR A 95 -56.29 -46.25 -5.05
C THR A 95 -56.34 -46.52 -6.54
N ARG A 96 -55.21 -46.28 -7.22
CA ARG A 96 -54.99 -46.86 -8.54
C ARG A 96 -54.86 -48.37 -8.32
N PRO A 97 -55.68 -49.22 -8.94
CA PRO A 97 -55.45 -50.67 -8.89
C PRO A 97 -54.04 -50.92 -9.38
N ALA A 98 -53.31 -51.79 -8.69
CA ALA A 98 -52.02 -52.29 -9.14
C ALA A 98 -52.19 -52.78 -10.59
N ALA A 99 -51.61 -52.04 -11.53
CA ALA A 99 -51.38 -52.54 -12.87
C ALA A 99 -50.51 -53.80 -12.72
N PRO A 100 -50.69 -54.82 -13.58
CA PRO A 100 -49.90 -56.04 -13.48
C PRO A 100 -48.42 -55.68 -13.50
N VAL A 101 -47.65 -56.32 -12.61
CA VAL A 101 -46.18 -56.31 -12.63
C VAL A 101 -45.76 -56.71 -14.04
N ARG A 102 -45.43 -55.72 -14.87
CA ARG A 102 -44.59 -55.93 -16.04
C ARG A 102 -43.20 -56.14 -15.48
N ASP A 103 -42.48 -57.13 -15.97
CA ASP A 103 -41.05 -57.30 -15.66
C ASP A 103 -40.36 -55.93 -15.80
N ASP A 104 -39.91 -55.34 -14.69
CA ASP A 104 -39.25 -54.03 -14.73
C ASP A 104 -37.95 -54.19 -15.53
N PRO A 105 -37.81 -53.57 -16.72
CA PRO A 105 -36.59 -53.73 -17.53
C PRO A 105 -35.39 -52.99 -16.92
N ILE A 106 -35.62 -52.17 -15.89
CA ILE A 106 -34.66 -51.23 -15.31
C ILE A 106 -33.42 -51.92 -14.71
N PRO A 107 -33.53 -52.98 -13.88
CA PRO A 107 -32.35 -53.66 -13.33
C PRO A 107 -31.45 -54.25 -14.42
N SER A 108 -32.04 -54.71 -15.54
CA SER A 108 -31.29 -55.24 -16.69
C SER A 108 -30.60 -54.17 -17.53
N LEU A 109 -31.15 -52.95 -17.56
CA LEU A 109 -30.57 -51.80 -18.26
C LEU A 109 -29.45 -51.14 -17.44
N LEU A 110 -29.46 -51.29 -16.12
CA LEU A 110 -28.44 -50.76 -15.21
C LEU A 110 -27.29 -51.74 -14.95
N ALA A 111 -27.48 -53.02 -15.24
CA ALA A 111 -26.43 -54.03 -15.11
C ALA A 111 -25.24 -53.74 -16.05
N ASP A 112 -24.03 -53.78 -15.50
CA ASP A 112 -22.76 -53.54 -16.19
C ASP A 112 -22.67 -52.18 -16.92
N LEU A 113 -23.20 -51.12 -16.30
CA LEU A 113 -23.08 -49.76 -16.80
C LEU A 113 -21.64 -49.26 -16.77
N THR A 114 -21.12 -48.93 -17.96
CA THR A 114 -19.84 -48.24 -18.17
C THR A 114 -20.09 -46.93 -18.92
N GLU A 115 -19.14 -45.99 -18.83
CA GLU A 115 -19.21 -44.68 -19.50
C GLU A 115 -19.48 -44.80 -21.02
N GLN A 116 -18.98 -45.86 -21.65
CA GLN A 116 -19.12 -46.11 -23.09
C GLN A 116 -20.50 -46.68 -23.47
N ASN A 117 -21.11 -47.47 -22.59
CA ASN A 117 -22.38 -48.15 -22.87
C ASN A 117 -23.60 -47.29 -22.49
N LEU A 118 -23.38 -46.21 -21.75
CA LEU A 118 -24.42 -45.35 -21.20
C LEU A 118 -25.33 -44.69 -22.27
N PRO A 119 -24.82 -44.21 -23.42
CA PRO A 119 -25.66 -43.69 -24.51
C PRO A 119 -26.57 -44.75 -25.13
N GLU A 120 -26.08 -45.98 -25.31
CA GLU A 120 -26.85 -47.08 -25.91
C GLU A 120 -27.98 -47.53 -24.98
N ARG A 121 -27.68 -47.64 -23.66
CA ARG A 121 -28.69 -47.96 -22.63
C ARG A 121 -29.78 -46.90 -22.54
N TRP A 122 -29.42 -45.62 -22.69
CA TRP A 122 -30.40 -44.55 -22.77
C TRP A 122 -31.33 -44.67 -23.98
N GLN A 123 -30.79 -45.00 -25.15
CA GLN A 123 -31.60 -45.21 -26.36
C GLN A 123 -32.56 -46.39 -26.20
N GLN A 124 -32.12 -47.48 -25.56
CA GLN A 124 -32.98 -48.63 -25.21
C GLN A 124 -34.10 -48.23 -24.23
N ALA A 125 -33.80 -47.45 -23.20
CA ALA A 125 -34.79 -46.96 -22.25
C ALA A 125 -35.85 -46.06 -22.92
N ARG A 126 -35.45 -45.24 -23.90
CA ARG A 126 -36.39 -44.44 -24.71
C ARG A 126 -37.30 -45.32 -25.56
N GLN A 127 -36.75 -46.37 -26.20
CA GLN A 127 -37.54 -47.30 -27.03
C GLN A 127 -38.57 -48.08 -26.19
N GLN A 128 -38.24 -48.42 -24.95
CA GLN A 128 -39.09 -49.15 -24.02
C GLN A 128 -40.08 -48.25 -23.24
N GLN A 129 -40.14 -46.94 -23.55
CA GLN A 129 -40.99 -45.95 -22.87
C GLN A 129 -40.76 -45.84 -21.35
N CYS A 130 -39.57 -46.20 -20.87
CA CYS A 130 -39.20 -46.18 -19.45
C CYS A 130 -38.15 -45.11 -19.11
N ALA A 131 -38.05 -44.06 -19.93
CA ALA A 131 -37.02 -43.02 -19.83
C ALA A 131 -36.96 -42.33 -18.45
N ASP A 132 -38.10 -41.91 -17.89
CA ASP A 132 -38.11 -41.19 -16.60
C ASP A 132 -37.67 -42.08 -15.44
N ALA A 133 -38.12 -43.34 -15.44
CA ALA A 133 -37.75 -44.31 -14.43
C ALA A 133 -36.27 -44.70 -14.53
N PHE A 134 -35.72 -44.76 -15.75
CA PHE A 134 -34.30 -44.99 -15.98
C PHE A 134 -33.44 -43.82 -15.47
N GLN A 135 -33.85 -42.57 -15.68
CA GLN A 135 -33.10 -41.42 -15.15
C GLN A 135 -33.10 -41.36 -13.62
N GLN A 136 -34.22 -41.70 -12.97
CA GLN A 136 -34.29 -41.84 -11.50
C GLN A 136 -33.35 -42.93 -10.99
N ALA A 137 -33.27 -44.05 -11.70
CA ALA A 137 -32.40 -45.14 -11.32
C ALA A 137 -30.91 -44.83 -11.57
N LEU A 138 -30.58 -44.07 -12.62
CA LEU A 138 -29.24 -43.49 -12.82
C LEU A 138 -28.85 -42.54 -11.69
N LEU A 139 -29.79 -41.72 -11.21
CA LEU A 139 -29.56 -40.85 -10.06
C LEU A 139 -29.22 -41.67 -8.81
N ASN A 140 -29.99 -42.71 -8.51
CA ASN A 140 -29.72 -43.60 -7.37
C ASN A 140 -28.34 -44.26 -7.50
N LEU A 141 -28.00 -44.75 -8.70
CA LEU A 141 -26.69 -45.36 -8.98
C LEU A 141 -25.52 -44.38 -8.72
N CYS A 142 -25.69 -43.09 -9.03
CA CYS A 142 -24.68 -42.07 -8.71
C CYS A 142 -24.39 -41.96 -7.21
N PHE A 143 -25.38 -42.22 -6.36
CA PHE A 143 -25.22 -42.15 -4.91
C PHE A 143 -24.81 -43.49 -4.28
N GLU A 144 -25.21 -44.61 -4.88
CA GLU A 144 -24.78 -45.96 -4.48
C GLU A 144 -23.33 -46.26 -4.88
N GLN A 145 -22.89 -45.80 -6.05
CA GLN A 145 -21.54 -46.02 -6.60
C GLN A 145 -20.81 -44.71 -6.88
N PRO A 146 -20.08 -44.14 -5.91
CA PRO A 146 -19.43 -42.83 -6.06
C PRO A 146 -18.37 -42.78 -7.17
N GLY A 147 -17.81 -43.92 -7.58
CA GLY A 147 -16.84 -44.01 -8.68
C GLY A 147 -17.44 -43.70 -10.06
N LEU A 148 -18.72 -44.00 -10.28
CA LEU A 148 -19.43 -43.71 -11.54
C LEU A 148 -20.20 -42.38 -11.52
N ARG A 149 -20.35 -41.76 -10.33
CA ARG A 149 -21.10 -40.52 -10.16
C ARG A 149 -20.69 -39.44 -11.16
N ARG A 150 -19.38 -39.24 -11.34
CA ARG A 150 -18.84 -38.14 -12.15
C ARG A 150 -19.08 -38.34 -13.64
N SER A 151 -18.80 -39.53 -14.16
CA SER A 151 -19.00 -39.86 -15.57
C SER A 151 -20.49 -39.82 -15.93
N ILE A 152 -21.36 -40.36 -15.07
CA ILE A 152 -22.81 -40.30 -15.27
C ILE A 152 -23.28 -38.83 -15.23
N ALA A 153 -22.85 -38.05 -14.23
CA ALA A 153 -23.26 -36.65 -14.09
C ALA A 153 -22.79 -35.79 -15.27
N ALA A 154 -21.53 -35.93 -15.71
CA ALA A 154 -20.98 -35.19 -16.84
C ALA A 154 -21.73 -35.48 -18.14
N TRP A 155 -22.06 -36.75 -18.38
CA TRP A 155 -22.87 -37.14 -19.53
C TRP A 155 -24.32 -36.65 -19.43
N ALA A 156 -24.94 -36.81 -18.26
CA ALA A 156 -26.35 -36.48 -18.05
C ALA A 156 -26.60 -34.97 -18.13
N VAL A 157 -25.63 -34.15 -17.71
CA VAL A 157 -25.67 -32.70 -17.91
C VAL A 157 -25.66 -32.31 -19.40
N GLN A 158 -24.92 -33.04 -20.23
CA GLN A 158 -24.81 -32.76 -21.67
C GLN A 158 -26.02 -33.24 -22.47
N GLN A 159 -26.58 -34.41 -22.13
CA GLN A 159 -27.58 -35.11 -22.94
C GLN A 159 -28.99 -35.12 -22.34
N LEU A 160 -29.11 -35.00 -21.01
CA LEU A 160 -30.37 -35.08 -20.27
C LEU A 160 -30.76 -33.77 -19.56
N GLU A 161 -30.01 -32.69 -19.80
CA GLU A 161 -30.24 -31.37 -19.21
C GLU A 161 -30.32 -31.39 -17.67
N TRP A 162 -29.62 -32.33 -17.03
CA TRP A 162 -29.54 -32.39 -15.56
C TRP A 162 -29.01 -31.08 -14.99
N LEU A 163 -29.49 -30.71 -13.79
CA LEU A 163 -29.12 -29.47 -13.09
C LEU A 163 -29.58 -28.18 -13.81
N THR A 164 -30.45 -28.29 -14.81
CA THR A 164 -31.15 -27.15 -15.43
C THR A 164 -32.60 -27.07 -14.94
N PRO A 165 -33.30 -25.93 -15.13
CA PRO A 165 -34.72 -25.80 -14.81
C PRO A 165 -35.64 -26.77 -15.57
N TRP A 166 -35.16 -27.37 -16.65
CA TRP A 166 -35.93 -28.26 -17.55
C TRP A 166 -35.72 -29.75 -17.24
N GLN A 167 -35.00 -30.08 -16.17
CA GLN A 167 -34.72 -31.46 -15.80
C GLN A 167 -36.01 -32.26 -15.55
N THR A 168 -36.06 -33.50 -16.05
CA THR A 168 -37.19 -34.41 -15.81
C THR A 168 -37.01 -35.23 -14.52
N VAL A 169 -35.77 -35.35 -14.04
CA VAL A 169 -35.45 -36.06 -12.80
C VAL A 169 -35.80 -35.20 -11.58
N ARG A 170 -36.59 -35.79 -10.68
CA ARG A 170 -36.81 -35.27 -9.34
C ARG A 170 -35.57 -35.51 -8.49
N MET A 171 -34.82 -34.44 -8.21
CA MET A 171 -33.68 -34.46 -7.30
C MET A 171 -34.03 -33.72 -6.01
N THR A 172 -33.53 -34.20 -4.88
CA THR A 172 -33.52 -33.40 -3.64
C THR A 172 -32.49 -32.26 -3.75
N PRO A 173 -32.64 -31.14 -3.01
CA PRO A 173 -31.68 -30.04 -3.05
C PRO A 173 -30.23 -30.50 -2.77
N TRP A 174 -30.07 -31.41 -1.80
CA TRP A 174 -28.78 -31.99 -1.46
C TRP A 174 -28.19 -32.85 -2.58
N GLN A 175 -28.99 -33.65 -3.28
CA GLN A 175 -28.51 -34.45 -4.41
C GLN A 175 -28.03 -33.56 -5.57
N ALA A 176 -28.80 -32.52 -5.88
CA ALA A 176 -28.41 -31.56 -6.93
C ALA A 176 -27.08 -30.86 -6.56
N GLU A 177 -26.92 -30.44 -5.31
CA GLU A 177 -25.70 -29.77 -4.82
C GLU A 177 -24.49 -30.70 -4.77
N ALA A 178 -24.68 -31.96 -4.36
CA ALA A 178 -23.61 -32.96 -4.36
C ALA A 178 -23.11 -33.29 -5.77
N LEU A 179 -23.98 -33.29 -6.77
CA LEU A 179 -23.61 -33.49 -8.17
C LEU A 179 -22.93 -32.25 -8.76
N SER A 180 -23.50 -31.06 -8.52
CA SER A 180 -22.94 -29.81 -9.04
C SER A 180 -21.56 -29.53 -8.46
N SER A 181 -21.40 -29.61 -7.13
CA SER A 181 -20.09 -29.40 -6.47
C SER A 181 -19.04 -30.41 -6.93
N GLY A 182 -19.42 -31.67 -7.13
CA GLY A 182 -18.54 -32.71 -7.68
C GLY A 182 -18.02 -32.38 -9.08
N LEU A 183 -18.90 -31.91 -9.97
CA LEU A 183 -18.52 -31.49 -11.33
C LEU A 183 -17.67 -30.22 -11.33
N LEU A 184 -18.05 -29.20 -10.53
CA LEU A 184 -17.29 -27.96 -10.43
C LEU A 184 -15.87 -28.19 -9.91
N GLN A 185 -15.70 -29.10 -8.93
CA GLN A 185 -14.38 -29.45 -8.41
C GLN A 185 -13.49 -30.13 -9.45
N GLU A 186 -14.07 -30.99 -10.30
CA GLU A 186 -13.36 -31.62 -11.41
C GLU A 186 -12.92 -30.61 -12.47
N TYR A 187 -13.81 -29.66 -12.81
CA TYR A 187 -13.48 -28.58 -13.74
C TYR A 187 -12.37 -27.69 -13.16
N ARG A 188 -12.45 -27.35 -11.87
CA ARG A 188 -11.39 -26.62 -11.16
C ARG A 188 -10.05 -27.36 -11.24
N GLN A 189 -10.02 -28.66 -10.95
CA GLN A 189 -8.79 -29.45 -10.98
C GLN A 189 -8.18 -29.50 -12.38
N THR A 190 -8.99 -29.76 -13.40
CA THR A 190 -8.53 -29.78 -14.79
C THR A 190 -7.92 -28.44 -15.19
N LEU A 191 -8.55 -27.33 -14.81
CA LEU A 191 -8.02 -25.99 -15.07
C LEU A 191 -6.73 -25.72 -14.29
N GLN A 192 -6.64 -26.17 -13.04
CA GLN A 192 -5.43 -26.05 -12.22
C GLN A 192 -4.25 -26.80 -12.85
N ASP A 193 -4.45 -28.05 -13.26
CA ASP A 193 -3.40 -28.87 -13.89
C ASP A 193 -2.88 -28.23 -15.18
N LEU A 194 -3.78 -27.63 -15.99
CA LEU A 194 -3.40 -26.89 -17.20
C LEU A 194 -2.62 -25.61 -16.88
N MET A 195 -2.96 -24.90 -15.80
CA MET A 195 -2.23 -23.71 -15.36
C MET A 195 -0.84 -24.06 -14.82
N GLU A 196 -0.72 -25.11 -14.00
CA GLU A 196 0.55 -25.59 -13.47
C GLU A 196 1.48 -26.10 -14.58
N ALA A 197 0.90 -26.69 -15.64
CA ALA A 197 1.63 -27.07 -16.84
C ALA A 197 2.00 -25.89 -17.76
N GLY A 198 1.59 -24.65 -17.44
CA GLY A 198 1.85 -23.45 -18.25
C GLY A 198 1.09 -23.41 -19.58
N GLN A 199 0.01 -24.20 -19.72
CA GLN A 199 -0.74 -24.36 -20.97
C GLN A 199 -1.91 -23.37 -21.06
N GLU A 200 -1.60 -22.09 -21.32
CA GLU A 200 -2.59 -21.01 -21.34
C GLU A 200 -3.70 -21.18 -22.41
N ARG A 201 -3.35 -21.69 -23.60
CA ARG A 201 -4.33 -21.84 -24.70
C ARG A 201 -5.34 -22.97 -24.41
N PRO A 202 -4.91 -24.20 -24.05
CA PRO A 202 -5.83 -25.24 -23.61
C PRO A 202 -6.70 -24.81 -22.41
N PHE A 203 -6.12 -24.10 -21.44
CA PHE A 203 -6.87 -23.55 -20.31
C PHE A 203 -8.03 -22.67 -20.76
N LEU A 204 -7.77 -21.67 -21.62
CA LEU A 204 -8.82 -20.77 -22.12
C LEU A 204 -9.88 -21.49 -22.96
N GLN A 205 -9.48 -22.50 -23.74
CA GLN A 205 -10.42 -23.30 -24.53
C GLN A 205 -11.34 -24.11 -23.62
N GLN A 206 -10.81 -24.79 -22.60
CA GLN A 206 -11.61 -25.55 -21.66
C GLN A 206 -12.53 -24.65 -20.83
N LEU A 207 -12.03 -23.52 -20.34
CA LEU A 207 -12.84 -22.53 -19.63
C LEU A 207 -14.04 -22.08 -20.49
N LYS A 208 -13.81 -21.72 -21.76
CA LYS A 208 -14.89 -21.34 -22.68
C LYS A 208 -15.88 -22.49 -22.92
N ASN A 209 -15.41 -23.72 -23.04
CA ASN A 209 -16.28 -24.89 -23.19
C ASN A 209 -17.18 -25.06 -21.96
N TYR A 210 -16.65 -24.90 -20.75
CA TYR A 210 -17.43 -24.97 -19.51
C TYR A 210 -18.49 -23.86 -19.45
N LEU A 211 -18.13 -22.62 -19.80
CA LEU A 211 -19.08 -21.49 -19.81
C LEU A 211 -20.22 -21.65 -20.82
N GLN A 212 -20.05 -22.48 -21.86
CA GLN A 212 -21.12 -22.76 -22.82
C GLN A 212 -22.13 -23.80 -22.34
N GLN A 213 -21.83 -24.55 -21.26
CA GLN A 213 -22.71 -25.60 -20.78
C GLN A 213 -24.03 -25.02 -20.20
N PRO A 214 -25.20 -25.63 -20.50
CA PRO A 214 -26.50 -25.08 -20.10
C PRO A 214 -26.70 -24.92 -18.59
N TRP A 215 -26.21 -25.87 -17.79
CA TRP A 215 -26.36 -25.83 -16.33
C TRP A 215 -25.47 -24.77 -15.64
N ILE A 216 -24.31 -24.42 -16.23
CA ILE A 216 -23.46 -23.34 -15.74
C ILE A 216 -24.08 -21.97 -16.01
N LYS A 217 -24.90 -21.84 -17.07
CA LYS A 217 -25.63 -20.59 -17.38
C LYS A 217 -26.75 -20.27 -16.40
N VAL A 218 -27.16 -21.23 -15.56
CA VAL A 218 -28.08 -20.96 -14.44
C VAL A 218 -27.42 -19.98 -13.48
N PHE A 219 -28.13 -18.92 -13.09
CA PHE A 219 -27.58 -17.81 -12.32
C PHE A 219 -26.75 -18.25 -11.11
N ASP A 220 -27.31 -19.07 -10.22
CA ASP A 220 -26.63 -19.53 -9.01
C ASP A 220 -25.33 -20.30 -9.31
N ARG A 221 -25.35 -21.15 -10.35
CA ARG A 221 -24.18 -21.95 -10.77
C ARG A 221 -23.14 -21.11 -11.48
N SER A 222 -23.56 -20.11 -12.23
CA SER A 222 -22.65 -19.15 -12.85
C SER A 222 -21.88 -18.35 -11.79
N GLN A 223 -22.55 -17.95 -10.69
CA GLN A 223 -21.93 -17.22 -9.58
C GLN A 223 -20.95 -18.11 -8.80
N GLU A 224 -21.35 -19.34 -8.48
CA GLU A 224 -20.47 -20.31 -7.82
C GLU A 224 -19.22 -20.60 -8.66
N TRP A 225 -19.39 -20.80 -9.98
CA TRP A 225 -18.28 -21.04 -10.88
C TRP A 225 -17.33 -19.84 -10.99
N GLN A 226 -17.86 -18.61 -11.08
CA GLN A 226 -17.05 -17.39 -11.07
C GLN A 226 -16.18 -17.29 -9.81
N ARG A 227 -16.75 -17.57 -8.64
CA ARG A 227 -16.01 -17.57 -7.37
C ARG A 227 -14.90 -18.63 -7.36
N ILE A 228 -15.16 -19.84 -7.86
CA ILE A 228 -14.17 -20.92 -7.94
C ILE A 228 -12.99 -20.52 -8.84
N VAL A 229 -13.28 -19.92 -10.01
CA VAL A 229 -12.23 -19.48 -10.92
C VAL A 229 -11.43 -18.31 -10.34
N LEU A 230 -12.08 -17.36 -9.66
CA LEU A 230 -11.38 -16.29 -8.94
C LEU A 230 -10.41 -16.84 -7.88
N GLN A 231 -10.85 -17.80 -7.07
CA GLN A 231 -10.01 -18.44 -6.07
C GLN A 231 -8.82 -19.15 -6.71
N LEU A 232 -9.06 -19.89 -7.80
CA LEU A 232 -7.99 -20.54 -8.56
C LEU A 232 -6.95 -19.54 -9.06
N LEU A 233 -7.37 -18.40 -9.62
CA LEU A 233 -6.46 -17.34 -10.08
C LEU A 233 -5.68 -16.72 -8.92
N ASN A 234 -6.29 -16.58 -7.74
CA ASN A 234 -5.61 -16.01 -6.57
C ASN A 234 -4.52 -16.94 -6.02
N GLU A 235 -4.74 -18.25 -6.10
CA GLU A 235 -3.82 -19.27 -5.57
C GLU A 235 -2.66 -19.61 -6.52
N THR A 236 -2.78 -19.28 -7.81
CA THR A 236 -1.84 -19.71 -8.86
C THR A 236 -1.04 -18.55 -9.45
N GLN A 237 0.01 -18.87 -10.23
CA GLN A 237 0.74 -17.90 -11.03
C GLN A 237 0.27 -17.91 -12.48
N TRP A 238 0.07 -16.72 -13.04
CA TRP A 238 -0.46 -16.52 -14.39
C TRP A 238 0.11 -15.24 -15.01
N SER A 239 0.00 -15.13 -16.33
CA SER A 239 0.41 -13.96 -17.10
C SER A 239 -0.73 -12.94 -17.23
N VAL A 240 -0.40 -11.63 -17.25
CA VAL A 240 -1.40 -10.55 -17.40
C VAL A 240 -2.31 -10.77 -18.64
N PRO A 241 -1.79 -11.17 -19.81
CA PRO A 241 -2.65 -11.43 -20.98
C PRO A 241 -3.63 -12.59 -20.79
N LEU A 242 -3.30 -13.59 -19.95
CA LEU A 242 -4.24 -14.66 -19.63
C LEU A 242 -5.41 -14.11 -18.82
N PHE A 243 -5.13 -13.31 -17.78
CA PHE A 243 -6.15 -12.72 -16.93
C PHE A 243 -7.11 -11.84 -17.72
N ASP A 244 -6.61 -10.99 -18.62
CA ASP A 244 -7.45 -10.16 -19.50
C ASP A 244 -8.40 -11.01 -20.34
N ARG A 245 -7.92 -12.15 -20.88
CA ARG A 245 -8.75 -13.07 -21.67
C ARG A 245 -9.78 -13.81 -20.82
N VAL A 246 -9.48 -14.09 -19.55
CA VAL A 246 -10.44 -14.64 -18.60
C VAL A 246 -11.52 -13.60 -18.30
N CYS A 247 -11.15 -12.35 -18.03
CA CYS A 247 -12.09 -11.26 -17.82
C CYS A 247 -13.02 -11.10 -19.03
N GLN A 248 -12.50 -11.14 -20.26
CA GLN A 248 -13.30 -11.12 -21.48
C GLN A 248 -14.25 -12.33 -21.61
N ALA A 249 -13.84 -13.51 -21.15
CA ALA A 249 -14.68 -14.71 -21.21
C ALA A 249 -15.88 -14.64 -20.25
N PHE A 250 -15.70 -14.03 -19.08
CA PHE A 250 -16.76 -13.81 -18.10
C PHE A 250 -17.51 -12.49 -18.28
N GLY A 251 -16.99 -11.57 -19.09
CA GLY A 251 -17.52 -10.21 -19.21
C GLY A 251 -17.25 -9.35 -17.98
N TRP A 252 -16.19 -9.66 -17.21
CA TRP A 252 -15.78 -8.85 -16.06
C TRP A 252 -15.14 -7.56 -16.54
N ASP A 253 -15.69 -6.43 -16.07
CA ASP A 253 -15.18 -5.10 -16.38
C ASP A 253 -15.50 -4.14 -15.23
N ASP A 254 -14.45 -3.52 -14.70
CA ASP A 254 -14.52 -2.54 -13.62
C ASP A 254 -15.24 -1.26 -14.10
N GLN A 255 -15.10 -0.90 -15.38
CA GLN A 255 -15.73 0.30 -15.95
C GLN A 255 -17.23 0.11 -16.20
N ALA A 256 -17.63 -1.11 -16.57
CA ALA A 256 -19.04 -1.47 -16.74
C ALA A 256 -19.76 -1.78 -15.42
N GLY A 257 -19.03 -1.84 -14.30
CA GLY A 257 -19.57 -2.21 -12.99
C GLY A 257 -19.91 -3.70 -12.87
N VAL A 258 -19.42 -4.54 -13.78
CA VAL A 258 -19.62 -5.99 -13.77
C VAL A 258 -18.41 -6.63 -13.11
N THR A 259 -18.38 -6.59 -11.78
CA THR A 259 -17.29 -7.15 -10.97
C THR A 259 -17.70 -8.45 -10.31
N PRO A 260 -16.84 -9.47 -10.31
CA PRO A 260 -17.13 -10.73 -9.62
C PRO A 260 -16.99 -10.60 -8.10
N GLU A 261 -17.73 -11.44 -7.37
CA GLU A 261 -17.60 -11.59 -5.92
C GLU A 261 -16.70 -12.79 -5.56
N PRO A 262 -15.85 -12.71 -4.52
CA PRO A 262 -15.66 -11.59 -3.59
C PRO A 262 -14.76 -10.45 -4.12
N LEU A 263 -15.15 -9.20 -3.82
CA LEU A 263 -14.45 -7.99 -4.25
C LEU A 263 -12.97 -7.92 -3.81
N TRP A 264 -12.62 -8.47 -2.65
CA TRP A 264 -11.24 -8.42 -2.15
C TRP A 264 -10.29 -9.29 -3.00
N ILE A 265 -10.76 -10.42 -3.53
CA ILE A 265 -9.98 -11.26 -4.47
C ILE A 265 -9.84 -10.53 -5.80
N TRP A 266 -10.93 -9.95 -6.29
CA TRP A 266 -10.90 -9.15 -7.51
C TRP A 266 -9.87 -8.01 -7.42
N GLN A 267 -9.90 -7.25 -6.32
CA GLN A 267 -8.94 -6.17 -6.05
C GLN A 267 -7.50 -6.67 -5.91
N SER A 268 -7.26 -7.83 -5.30
CA SER A 268 -5.90 -8.38 -5.18
C SER A 268 -5.34 -8.78 -6.55
N LEU A 269 -6.15 -9.41 -7.40
CA LEU A 269 -5.77 -9.80 -8.76
C LEU A 269 -5.49 -8.56 -9.62
N ASN A 270 -6.35 -7.55 -9.56
CA ASN A 270 -6.13 -6.28 -10.28
C ASN A 270 -4.86 -5.57 -9.81
N ARG A 271 -4.61 -5.51 -8.50
CA ARG A 271 -3.38 -4.92 -7.95
C ARG A 271 -2.14 -5.69 -8.41
N ARG A 272 -2.22 -7.01 -8.54
CA ARG A 272 -1.15 -7.86 -9.11
C ARG A 272 -0.94 -7.55 -10.59
N CYS A 273 -2.00 -7.39 -11.39
CA CYS A 273 -1.90 -6.97 -12.79
C CYS A 273 -1.23 -5.61 -12.94
N GLU A 274 -1.71 -4.60 -12.21
CA GLU A 274 -1.15 -3.25 -12.24
C GLU A 274 0.35 -3.25 -11.88
N ARG A 275 0.73 -4.05 -10.89
CA ARG A 275 2.12 -4.19 -10.46
C ARG A 275 3.01 -4.78 -11.56
N GLU A 276 2.60 -5.88 -12.19
CA GLU A 276 3.39 -6.51 -13.26
C GLU A 276 3.43 -5.63 -14.51
N ALA A 277 2.32 -4.95 -14.85
CA ALA A 277 2.27 -3.98 -15.94
C ALA A 277 3.22 -2.81 -15.70
N PHE A 278 3.20 -2.22 -14.49
CA PHE A 278 4.12 -1.16 -14.09
C PHE A 278 5.58 -1.61 -14.19
N TYR A 279 5.90 -2.82 -13.71
CA TYR A 279 7.25 -3.36 -13.79
C TYR A 279 7.71 -3.60 -15.24
N GLY A 280 6.83 -4.13 -16.09
CA GLY A 280 7.12 -4.30 -17.53
C GLY A 280 7.33 -2.97 -18.24
N GLU A 281 6.54 -1.94 -17.91
CA GLU A 281 6.75 -0.59 -18.41
C GLU A 281 8.08 -0.01 -17.94
N LEU A 282 8.43 -0.19 -16.66
CA LEU A 282 9.69 0.26 -16.09
C LEU A 282 10.89 -0.40 -16.80
N GLN A 283 10.81 -1.71 -17.07
CA GLN A 283 11.83 -2.43 -17.86
C GLN A 283 11.94 -1.90 -19.28
N THR A 284 10.82 -1.67 -19.95
CA THR A 284 10.80 -1.10 -21.32
C THR A 284 11.44 0.28 -21.35
N ARG A 285 11.10 1.14 -20.39
CA ARG A 285 11.69 2.48 -20.23
C ARG A 285 13.20 2.41 -19.95
N ALA A 286 13.65 1.44 -19.15
CA ALA A 286 15.07 1.23 -18.87
C ALA A 286 15.86 0.79 -20.10
N LEU A 287 15.26 -0.04 -20.97
CA LEU A 287 15.90 -0.44 -22.25
C LEU A 287 16.07 0.76 -23.20
N ASN A 288 15.10 1.68 -23.21
CA ASN A 288 15.11 2.86 -24.10
C ASN A 288 15.85 4.10 -23.54
N HIS A 289 16.65 3.95 -22.48
CA HIS A 289 17.33 5.06 -21.79
C HIS A 289 18.21 5.97 -22.66
N PHE A 290 18.64 5.49 -23.84
CA PHE A 290 19.45 6.27 -24.78
C PHE A 290 18.73 7.48 -25.37
N GLU A 291 17.39 7.51 -25.36
CA GLU A 291 16.60 8.62 -25.91
C GLU A 291 16.68 9.88 -25.03
N GLY A 292 17.24 9.76 -23.82
CA GLY A 292 17.55 10.89 -22.96
C GLY A 292 16.37 11.40 -22.13
N GLU A 293 15.22 10.71 -22.12
CA GLU A 293 14.12 11.11 -21.26
C GLU A 293 14.44 10.92 -19.77
N PRO A 294 14.00 11.85 -18.91
CA PRO A 294 14.28 11.80 -17.47
C PRO A 294 13.84 10.49 -16.80
N VAL A 295 12.65 10.00 -17.15
CA VAL A 295 12.06 8.81 -16.54
C VAL A 295 12.75 7.53 -17.00
N GLN A 296 13.16 7.46 -18.26
CA GLN A 296 13.88 6.31 -18.82
C GLN A 296 15.26 6.16 -18.16
N LYS A 297 16.01 7.26 -17.99
CA LYS A 297 17.28 7.24 -17.26
C LYS A 297 17.12 6.89 -15.78
N ALA A 298 16.07 7.40 -15.14
CA ALA A 298 15.76 7.05 -13.75
C ALA A 298 15.44 5.55 -13.60
N ALA A 299 14.65 4.99 -14.53
CA ALA A 299 14.33 3.56 -14.58
C ALA A 299 15.58 2.70 -14.84
N PHE A 300 16.43 3.10 -15.78
CA PHE A 300 17.70 2.42 -16.08
C PHE A 300 18.62 2.34 -14.85
N VAL A 301 18.79 3.46 -14.16
CA VAL A 301 19.64 3.54 -12.96
C VAL A 301 19.07 2.69 -11.80
N LEU A 302 17.74 2.55 -11.70
CA LEU A 302 17.08 1.74 -10.68
C LEU A 302 17.18 0.23 -10.94
N LEU A 303 16.99 -0.19 -12.20
CA LEU A 303 16.93 -1.60 -12.56
C LEU A 303 18.29 -2.23 -12.88
N THR A 304 19.29 -1.42 -13.25
CA THR A 304 20.60 -1.93 -13.66
C THR A 304 21.56 -2.01 -12.47
N PRO A 305 22.18 -3.17 -12.19
CA PRO A 305 23.19 -3.28 -11.14
C PRO A 305 24.48 -2.57 -11.57
N LEU A 306 24.57 -1.28 -11.26
CA LEU A 306 25.71 -0.43 -11.59
C LEU A 306 26.64 -0.26 -10.37
N SER A 307 27.95 -0.21 -10.63
CA SER A 307 28.94 0.17 -9.62
C SER A 307 28.82 1.67 -9.27
N LEU A 308 29.32 2.07 -8.09
CA LEU A 308 29.32 3.48 -7.65
C LEU A 308 29.99 4.43 -8.66
N TRP A 309 31.00 3.96 -9.38
CA TRP A 309 31.68 4.75 -10.40
C TRP A 309 30.83 4.94 -11.66
N GLN A 310 30.18 3.89 -12.14
CA GLN A 310 29.26 3.95 -13.28
C GLN A 310 28.06 4.86 -12.97
N LEU A 311 27.46 4.71 -11.78
CA LEU A 311 26.41 5.60 -11.29
C LEU A 311 26.87 7.07 -11.29
N GLY A 312 28.09 7.31 -10.80
CA GLY A 312 28.68 8.65 -10.80
C GLY A 312 28.85 9.24 -12.20
N LEU A 313 29.11 8.43 -13.23
CA LEU A 313 29.15 8.89 -14.62
C LEU A 313 27.76 9.22 -15.15
N GLU A 314 26.78 8.35 -14.94
CA GLU A 314 25.39 8.57 -15.38
C GLU A 314 24.81 9.85 -14.78
N PHE A 315 25.02 10.08 -13.49
CA PHE A 315 24.50 11.24 -12.78
C PHE A 315 25.16 12.57 -13.17
N LYS A 316 26.29 12.59 -13.88
CA LYS A 316 26.91 13.86 -14.34
C LYS A 316 26.01 14.63 -15.29
N GLY A 317 25.20 13.93 -16.09
CA GLY A 317 24.26 14.53 -17.04
C GLY A 317 22.88 14.86 -16.46
N PHE A 318 22.64 14.58 -15.18
CA PHE A 318 21.29 14.72 -14.60
C PHE A 318 20.94 16.19 -14.35
N THR A 319 19.83 16.61 -14.94
CA THR A 319 19.17 17.89 -14.64
C THR A 319 18.12 17.71 -13.56
N HIS A 320 17.47 18.81 -13.12
CA HIS A 320 16.40 18.78 -12.13
C HIS A 320 15.27 17.79 -12.48
N SER A 321 14.89 17.68 -13.76
CA SER A 321 13.84 16.76 -14.19
C SER A 321 14.21 15.28 -14.00
N HIS A 322 15.49 14.94 -14.17
CA HIS A 322 15.97 13.57 -13.93
C HIS A 322 15.90 13.21 -12.45
N TRP A 323 16.30 14.15 -11.57
CA TRP A 323 16.18 13.96 -10.13
C TRP A 323 14.73 13.84 -9.67
N GLN A 324 13.83 14.64 -10.25
CA GLN A 324 12.40 14.53 -9.98
C GLN A 324 11.86 13.16 -10.41
N ALA A 325 12.22 12.68 -11.60
CA ALA A 325 11.80 11.36 -12.05
C ALA A 325 12.31 10.23 -11.14
N CYS A 326 13.54 10.32 -10.63
CA CYS A 326 14.03 9.38 -9.61
C CYS A 326 13.22 9.44 -8.31
N GLN A 327 12.81 10.63 -7.88
CA GLN A 327 11.97 10.80 -6.69
C GLN A 327 10.57 10.22 -6.91
N ASP A 328 9.90 10.55 -8.02
CA ASP A 328 8.56 10.08 -8.33
C ASP A 328 8.51 8.54 -8.45
N LEU A 329 9.51 7.94 -9.11
CA LEU A 329 9.63 6.48 -9.19
C LEU A 329 9.90 5.84 -7.82
N ALA A 330 10.76 6.45 -7.01
CA ALA A 330 11.06 5.93 -5.69
C ALA A 330 9.84 5.99 -4.75
N ASP A 331 9.06 7.06 -4.81
CA ASP A 331 7.84 7.22 -4.03
C ASP A 331 6.75 6.23 -4.49
N GLN A 332 6.61 6.00 -5.80
CA GLN A 332 5.69 4.98 -6.34
C GLN A 332 6.06 3.57 -5.89
N LEU A 333 7.34 3.20 -5.93
CA LEU A 333 7.82 1.89 -5.46
C LEU A 333 7.63 1.73 -3.95
N THR A 334 7.85 2.79 -3.17
CA THR A 334 7.74 2.75 -1.70
C THR A 334 6.29 2.66 -1.23
N HIS A 335 5.39 3.44 -1.82
CA HIS A 335 4.01 3.56 -1.33
C HIS A 335 3.00 2.69 -2.08
N ARG A 336 3.16 2.51 -3.39
CA ARG A 336 2.17 1.80 -4.23
C ARG A 336 2.55 0.35 -4.50
N TYR A 337 3.84 0.07 -4.71
CA TYR A 337 4.32 -1.26 -5.10
C TYR A 337 5.52 -1.76 -4.27
N PRO A 338 5.40 -1.86 -2.94
CA PRO A 338 6.53 -2.23 -2.07
C PRO A 338 7.11 -3.62 -2.39
N GLU A 339 6.28 -4.56 -2.84
CA GLU A 339 6.70 -5.91 -3.23
C GLU A 339 7.68 -5.94 -4.42
N LEU A 340 7.69 -4.90 -5.26
CA LEU A 340 8.65 -4.82 -6.38
C LEU A 340 10.07 -4.49 -5.90
N ILE A 341 10.24 -3.94 -4.70
CA ILE A 341 11.55 -3.57 -4.15
C ILE A 341 12.44 -4.81 -4.01
N GLU A 342 11.86 -5.97 -3.69
CA GLU A 342 12.61 -7.24 -3.57
C GLU A 342 13.22 -7.71 -4.90
N ARG A 343 12.65 -7.29 -6.04
CA ARG A 343 13.16 -7.63 -7.38
C ARG A 343 14.26 -6.67 -7.85
N LEU A 344 14.47 -5.55 -7.17
CA LEU A 344 15.47 -4.56 -7.53
C LEU A 344 16.87 -5.02 -7.11
N PRO A 345 17.93 -4.64 -7.85
CA PRO A 345 19.31 -4.97 -7.48
C PRO A 345 19.74 -4.32 -6.16
N ASN A 346 19.10 -3.21 -5.77
CA ASN A 346 19.37 -2.51 -4.51
C ASN A 346 18.05 -2.24 -3.77
N PRO A 347 17.90 -2.67 -2.51
CA PRO A 347 16.70 -2.43 -1.71
C PRO A 347 16.51 -0.96 -1.32
N ASP A 348 17.60 -0.17 -1.26
CA ASP A 348 17.53 1.27 -0.99
C ASP A 348 17.13 2.02 -2.26
N VAL A 349 15.83 2.22 -2.49
CA VAL A 349 15.28 2.94 -3.65
C VAL A 349 15.73 4.40 -3.72
N PHE A 350 16.15 4.98 -2.58
CA PHE A 350 16.61 6.37 -2.46
C PHE A 350 18.13 6.52 -2.51
N PHE A 351 18.86 5.48 -2.93
CA PHE A 351 20.33 5.48 -2.97
C PHE A 351 20.92 6.67 -3.75
N TRP A 352 20.22 7.14 -4.79
CA TRP A 352 20.61 8.25 -5.65
C TRP A 352 20.71 9.59 -4.91
N ARG A 353 20.04 9.76 -3.74
CA ARG A 353 20.13 10.98 -2.90
C ARG A 353 21.55 11.29 -2.44
N LYS A 354 22.44 10.29 -2.42
CA LYS A 354 23.87 10.42 -2.11
C LYS A 354 24.61 11.25 -3.17
N PHE A 355 24.10 11.27 -4.41
CA PHE A 355 24.71 11.96 -5.55
C PHE A 355 24.11 13.35 -5.81
N LEU A 356 23.05 13.73 -5.09
CA LEU A 356 22.34 14.98 -5.33
C LEU A 356 23.25 16.21 -5.09
N PRO A 357 23.34 17.17 -6.02
CA PRO A 357 24.07 18.40 -5.79
C PRO A 357 23.38 19.24 -4.71
N ARG A 358 23.96 19.30 -3.52
CA ARG A 358 23.53 20.21 -2.45
C ARG A 358 24.14 21.59 -2.63
N ALA A 359 23.27 22.59 -2.79
CA ALA A 359 23.63 23.99 -2.73
C ALA A 359 23.88 24.40 -1.26
N VAL A 360 24.76 25.38 -1.06
CA VAL A 360 24.94 26.01 0.25
C VAL A 360 23.72 26.91 0.50
N PRO A 361 23.01 26.75 1.63
CA PRO A 361 21.84 27.57 1.89
C PRO A 361 22.25 29.05 2.03
N PRO A 362 21.43 30.02 1.55
CA PRO A 362 21.77 31.45 1.60
C PRO A 362 22.05 31.97 3.02
N SER A 363 21.48 31.33 4.04
CA SER A 363 21.75 31.64 5.45
C SER A 363 23.21 31.40 5.86
N SER A 364 23.91 30.43 5.27
CA SER A 364 25.30 30.15 5.62
C SER A 364 26.24 31.31 5.30
N TRP A 365 25.97 32.08 4.24
CA TRP A 365 26.78 33.25 3.88
C TRP A 365 26.62 34.40 4.87
N ARG A 366 25.41 34.58 5.43
CA ARG A 366 25.17 35.56 6.49
C ARG A 366 25.95 35.23 7.77
N TRP A 367 26.03 33.95 8.12
CA TRP A 367 26.82 33.48 9.27
C TRP A 367 28.32 33.60 9.03
N LEU A 368 28.79 33.31 7.82
CA LEU A 368 30.20 33.53 7.47
C LEU A 368 30.56 35.02 7.59
N TRP A 369 29.71 35.93 7.08
CA TRP A 369 29.93 37.38 7.25
C TRP A 369 29.97 37.78 8.72
N ALA A 370 28.99 37.36 9.52
CA ALA A 370 28.91 37.71 10.93
C ALA A 370 30.13 37.21 11.72
N GLY A 371 30.55 35.96 11.48
CA GLY A 371 31.73 35.36 12.10
C GLY A 371 33.04 36.06 11.68
N CYS A 372 33.21 36.30 10.38
CA CYS A 372 34.38 37.01 9.84
C CYS A 372 34.49 38.44 10.38
N SER A 373 33.37 39.17 10.40
CA SER A 373 33.31 40.55 10.91
C SER A 373 33.64 40.59 12.40
N LEU A 374 33.09 39.65 13.18
CA LEU A 374 33.40 39.54 14.60
C LEU A 374 34.87 39.21 14.85
N ALA A 375 35.45 38.26 14.12
CA ALA A 375 36.87 37.91 14.25
C ALA A 375 37.80 39.10 13.93
N LEU A 376 37.47 39.89 12.90
CA LEU A 376 38.19 41.12 12.57
C LEU A 376 38.02 42.21 13.63
N ILE A 377 36.82 42.36 14.20
CA ILE A 377 36.59 43.31 15.30
C ILE A 377 37.42 42.88 16.53
N LEU A 378 37.39 41.60 16.89
CA LEU A 378 38.16 41.06 18.02
C LEU A 378 39.67 41.25 17.83
N SER A 379 40.19 41.05 16.62
CA SER A 379 41.63 41.24 16.36
C SER A 379 42.09 42.70 16.49
N THR A 380 41.16 43.65 16.46
CA THR A 380 41.46 45.08 16.59
C THR A 380 41.36 45.62 18.02
N ILE A 381 40.88 44.82 18.98
CA ILE A 381 40.70 45.23 20.39
C ILE A 381 41.94 45.92 20.97
N PRO A 382 43.18 45.43 20.77
CA PRO A 382 44.38 46.11 21.30
C PRO A 382 44.56 47.54 20.80
N ALA A 383 44.03 47.87 19.61
CA ALA A 383 44.15 49.20 19.02
C ALA A 383 43.02 50.16 19.44
N TRP A 384 41.97 49.68 20.11
CA TRP A 384 40.77 50.50 20.40
C TRP A 384 41.07 51.75 21.23
N GLN A 385 41.96 51.64 22.22
CA GLN A 385 42.37 52.80 23.04
C GLN A 385 42.99 53.91 22.17
N THR A 386 43.81 53.52 21.19
CA THR A 386 44.47 54.47 20.28
C THR A 386 43.49 55.12 19.31
N TRP A 387 42.51 54.35 18.81
CA TRP A 387 41.47 54.86 17.91
C TRP A 387 40.51 55.79 18.63
N GLN A 388 40.18 55.47 19.89
CA GLN A 388 39.35 56.33 20.72
C GLN A 388 40.03 57.68 20.98
N ALA A 389 41.34 57.69 21.25
CA ALA A 389 42.11 58.92 21.41
C ALA A 389 42.14 59.78 20.13
N LYS A 390 42.03 59.17 18.95
CA LYS A 390 41.99 59.87 17.64
C LYS A 390 40.58 60.21 17.15
N GLY A 391 39.53 59.77 17.83
CA GLY A 391 38.13 59.92 17.37
C GLY A 391 37.77 59.04 16.17
N GLU A 392 38.60 58.07 15.80
CA GLU A 392 38.44 57.21 14.61
C GLU A 392 37.86 55.82 14.95
N LEU A 393 37.35 55.63 16.17
CA LEU A 393 36.86 54.32 16.60
C LEU A 393 35.69 53.84 15.72
N GLY A 394 34.72 54.71 15.43
CA GLY A 394 33.56 54.36 14.61
C GLY A 394 33.92 54.01 13.16
N THR A 395 34.85 54.75 12.55
CA THR A 395 35.29 54.50 11.17
C THR A 395 36.04 53.18 11.06
N ASN A 396 36.94 52.88 12.00
CA ASN A 396 37.70 51.64 11.99
C ASN A 396 36.81 50.40 12.26
N LEU A 397 35.84 50.48 13.17
CA LEU A 397 34.86 49.40 13.38
C LEU A 397 34.00 49.16 12.12
N LEU A 398 33.57 50.23 11.45
CA LEU A 398 32.84 50.13 10.19
C LEU A 398 33.69 49.51 9.08
N VAL A 399 34.97 49.85 9.00
CA VAL A 399 35.93 49.22 8.07
C VAL A 399 36.09 47.72 8.36
N SER A 400 36.19 47.31 9.63
CA SER A 400 36.25 45.89 10.01
C SER A 400 34.98 45.12 9.62
N LEU A 401 33.81 45.73 9.81
CA LEU A 401 32.50 45.16 9.42
C LEU A 401 32.37 45.00 7.90
N LEU A 402 32.79 46.00 7.13
CA LEU A 402 32.77 45.96 5.66
C LEU A 402 33.82 44.98 5.10
N THR A 403 35.01 44.94 5.70
CA THR A 403 36.06 43.97 5.32
C THR A 403 35.58 42.53 5.48
N GLY A 404 34.71 42.26 6.45
CA GLY A 404 34.05 40.96 6.62
C GLY A 404 33.20 40.49 5.44
N LEU A 405 32.81 41.37 4.50
CA LEU A 405 32.12 40.99 3.26
C LEU A 405 33.06 40.35 2.23
N VAL A 406 34.35 40.67 2.27
CA VAL A 406 35.33 40.19 1.27
C VAL A 406 35.39 38.65 1.23
N PRO A 407 35.53 37.92 2.36
CA PRO A 407 35.48 36.45 2.35
C PRO A 407 34.16 35.88 1.88
N VAL A 408 33.03 36.59 2.04
CA VAL A 408 31.74 36.12 1.55
C VAL A 408 31.67 36.24 0.03
N ILE A 409 32.11 37.36 -0.53
CA ILE A 409 32.17 37.55 -1.98
C ILE A 409 33.12 36.52 -2.59
N VAL A 410 34.38 36.49 -2.13
CA VAL A 410 35.40 35.53 -2.61
C VAL A 410 34.95 34.09 -2.39
N GLY A 411 34.40 33.79 -1.21
CA GLY A 411 33.89 32.47 -0.86
C GLY A 411 32.75 32.01 -1.74
N THR A 412 31.85 32.91 -2.15
CA THR A 412 30.74 32.57 -3.06
C THR A 412 31.26 32.15 -4.43
N TYR A 413 32.18 32.92 -5.01
CA TYR A 413 32.83 32.56 -6.28
C TYR A 413 33.65 31.27 -6.16
N ALA A 414 34.48 31.18 -5.12
CA ALA A 414 35.30 30.00 -4.85
C ALA A 414 34.44 28.74 -4.65
N MET A 415 33.29 28.86 -3.98
CA MET A 415 32.37 27.74 -3.77
C MET A 415 31.68 27.31 -5.07
N ASN A 416 31.37 28.24 -5.97
CA ASN A 416 30.83 27.89 -7.29
C ASN A 416 31.85 27.08 -8.11
N VAL A 417 33.12 27.50 -8.11
CA VAL A 417 34.21 26.75 -8.76
C VAL A 417 34.45 25.41 -8.05
N TRP A 418 34.48 25.41 -6.71
CA TRP A 418 34.66 24.20 -5.91
C TRP A 418 33.53 23.19 -6.11
N GLN A 419 32.29 23.63 -6.31
CA GLN A 419 31.17 22.74 -6.64
C GLN A 419 31.38 22.05 -7.98
N ALA A 420 31.96 22.73 -8.99
CA ALA A 420 32.30 22.10 -10.25
C ALA A 420 33.41 21.05 -10.09
N ILE A 421 34.47 21.38 -9.34
CA ILE A 421 35.60 20.48 -9.07
C ILE A 421 35.17 19.27 -8.23
N SER A 422 34.45 19.50 -7.13
CA SER A 422 33.99 18.44 -6.23
C SER A 422 33.02 17.46 -6.90
N ARG A 423 32.23 17.89 -7.90
CA ARG A 423 31.42 16.98 -8.72
C ARG A 423 32.29 16.00 -9.52
N GLN A 424 33.46 16.42 -10.00
CA GLN A 424 34.38 15.54 -10.71
C GLN A 424 35.03 14.53 -9.75
N LEU A 425 35.28 14.94 -8.51
CA LEU A 425 35.87 14.10 -7.45
C LEU A 425 34.85 13.28 -6.67
N LEU A 426 33.55 13.34 -7.01
CA LEU A 426 32.47 12.76 -6.20
C LEU A 426 32.67 11.28 -5.89
N THR A 427 33.13 10.48 -6.85
CA THR A 427 33.35 9.05 -6.65
C THR A 427 34.50 8.79 -5.68
N ILE A 428 35.59 9.56 -5.79
CA ILE A 428 36.75 9.49 -4.88
C ILE A 428 36.31 9.94 -3.49
N ASP A 429 35.51 11.00 -3.42
CA ASP A 429 35.00 11.57 -2.17
C ASP A 429 34.07 10.59 -1.44
N LEU A 430 33.20 9.88 -2.15
CA LEU A 430 32.35 8.83 -1.58
C LEU A 430 33.18 7.68 -0.99
N TRP A 431 34.18 7.21 -1.73
CA TRP A 431 35.09 6.16 -1.26
C TRP A 431 35.89 6.62 -0.04
N LEU A 432 36.48 7.82 -0.10
CA LEU A 432 37.27 8.39 0.99
C LEU A 432 36.41 8.63 2.24
N SER A 433 35.17 9.06 2.05
CA SER A 433 34.22 9.29 3.14
C SER A 433 33.78 7.99 3.79
N GLU A 434 33.61 6.91 3.02
CA GLU A 434 33.32 5.58 3.58
C GLU A 434 34.50 5.02 4.37
N TYR A 435 35.72 5.31 3.94
CA TYR A 435 36.93 4.88 4.63
C TYR A 435 37.21 5.68 5.92
N LEU A 436 37.06 7.01 5.87
CA LEU A 436 37.45 7.91 6.96
C LEU A 436 36.32 8.21 7.97
N LEU A 437 35.06 8.21 7.54
CA LEU A 437 33.94 8.57 8.42
C LEU A 437 33.22 7.31 8.93
N PRO A 438 33.27 7.01 10.24
CA PRO A 438 32.52 5.89 10.80
C PRO A 438 31.01 6.13 10.66
N LYS A 439 30.26 5.03 10.46
CA LYS A 439 28.79 5.05 10.28
C LYS A 439 28.03 5.78 11.39
N ARG A 440 28.59 5.89 12.60
CA ARG A 440 28.00 6.63 13.72
C ARG A 440 27.96 8.15 13.51
N ILE A 441 28.97 8.71 12.84
CA ILE A 441 29.09 10.16 12.58
C ILE A 441 28.31 10.54 11.32
N ASN A 442 28.21 9.61 10.36
CA ASN A 442 27.59 9.88 9.06
C ASN A 442 26.61 8.76 8.65
N PRO A 443 25.51 8.54 9.41
CA PRO A 443 24.61 7.41 9.20
C PRO A 443 23.96 7.43 7.81
N ASN A 444 23.59 8.63 7.33
CA ASN A 444 22.91 8.82 6.05
C ASN A 444 23.88 9.22 4.90
N ARG A 445 25.21 9.12 5.12
CA ARG A 445 26.25 9.55 4.18
C ARG A 445 26.06 10.97 3.64
N TYR A 446 25.55 11.87 4.48
CA TYR A 446 25.33 13.27 4.12
C TYR A 446 26.64 14.05 4.03
N TRP A 447 27.63 13.72 4.84
CA TRP A 447 28.90 14.44 4.88
C TRP A 447 29.92 13.76 3.97
N LEU A 448 30.63 14.56 3.21
CA LEU A 448 31.62 14.15 2.22
C LEU A 448 32.93 14.86 2.56
N VAL A 449 34.01 14.10 2.72
CA VAL A 449 35.29 14.58 3.25
C VAL A 449 35.89 15.66 2.36
N ILE A 450 35.90 15.47 1.06
CA ILE A 450 36.49 16.44 0.12
C ILE A 450 35.52 17.61 -0.04
N ARG A 451 34.28 17.34 -0.46
CA ARG A 451 33.29 18.36 -0.78
C ARG A 451 33.01 19.31 0.39
N HIS A 452 32.89 18.78 1.62
CA HIS A 452 32.58 19.59 2.80
C HIS A 452 33.81 19.87 3.66
N GLY A 453 34.78 18.95 3.77
CA GLY A 453 35.95 19.15 4.63
C GLY A 453 36.92 20.22 4.11
N VAL A 454 37.16 20.29 2.79
CA VAL A 454 38.10 21.28 2.23
C VAL A 454 37.64 22.73 2.46
N PRO A 455 36.40 23.13 2.13
CA PRO A 455 35.93 24.49 2.45
C PRO A 455 35.97 24.81 3.94
N GLN A 456 35.65 23.83 4.80
CA GLN A 456 35.70 24.02 6.25
C GLN A 456 37.13 24.23 6.76
N ALA A 457 38.11 23.51 6.21
CA ALA A 457 39.51 23.70 6.54
C ALA A 457 40.03 25.08 6.11
N ILE A 458 39.65 25.57 4.93
CA ILE A 458 40.01 26.91 4.44
C ILE A 458 39.45 27.99 5.38
N ILE A 459 38.19 27.87 5.81
CA ILE A 459 37.58 28.81 6.75
C ILE A 459 38.28 28.74 8.11
N ALA A 460 38.59 27.55 8.63
CA ALA A 460 39.32 27.38 9.88
C ALA A 460 40.70 28.05 9.85
N LEU A 461 41.43 27.93 8.74
CA LEU A 461 42.72 28.61 8.51
C LEU A 461 42.56 30.15 8.46
N LEU A 462 41.47 30.65 7.89
CA LEU A 462 41.17 32.08 7.89
C LEU A 462 40.92 32.61 9.31
N PHE A 463 40.16 31.89 10.15
CA PHE A 463 40.00 32.24 11.56
C PHE A 463 41.31 32.13 12.35
N LEU A 464 42.15 31.13 12.04
CA LEU A 464 43.50 31.01 12.61
C LEU A 464 44.35 32.23 12.29
N ALA A 465 44.29 32.74 11.05
CA ALA A 465 45.06 33.90 10.62
C ALA A 465 44.62 35.21 11.30
N TRP A 466 43.31 35.39 11.53
CA TRP A 466 42.79 36.65 12.10
C TRP A 466 42.71 36.67 13.61
N SER A 467 42.38 35.55 14.24
CA SER A 467 42.09 35.47 15.68
C SER A 467 42.95 34.45 16.43
N GLY A 468 43.92 33.84 15.75
CA GLY A 468 44.82 32.86 16.35
C GLY A 468 44.17 31.50 16.59
N GLY A 469 44.86 30.66 17.38
CA GLY A 469 44.43 29.30 17.71
C GLY A 469 43.06 29.27 18.41
N LEU A 470 42.72 30.30 19.20
CA LEU A 470 41.43 30.39 19.88
C LEU A 470 40.26 30.54 18.89
N GLY A 471 40.41 31.35 17.84
CA GLY A 471 39.39 31.48 16.80
C GLY A 471 39.18 30.21 15.99
N MET A 472 40.28 29.53 15.63
CA MET A 472 40.22 28.23 14.96
C MET A 472 39.53 27.18 15.83
N ALA A 473 39.88 27.11 17.12
CA ALA A 473 39.25 26.20 18.08
C ALA A 473 37.76 26.49 18.28
N THR A 474 37.37 27.78 18.28
CA THR A 474 35.97 28.20 18.35
C THR A 474 35.19 27.69 17.14
N PHE A 475 35.72 27.90 15.93
CA PHE A 475 35.09 27.44 14.69
C PHE A 475 34.95 25.91 14.63
N ILE A 476 36.04 25.18 14.91
CA ILE A 476 36.04 23.71 14.91
C ILE A 476 35.10 23.16 15.99
N GLY A 477 35.11 23.74 17.19
CA GLY A 477 34.25 23.32 18.30
C GLY A 477 32.76 23.48 18.01
N ILE A 478 32.35 24.62 17.43
CA ILE A 478 30.95 24.83 17.02
C ILE A 478 30.53 23.81 15.95
N GLY A 479 31.42 23.54 14.98
CA GLY A 479 31.20 22.52 13.95
C GLY A 479 31.07 21.11 14.53
N ALA A 480 31.95 20.74 15.46
CA ALA A 480 31.94 19.43 16.12
C ALA A 480 30.68 19.23 16.96
N ILE A 481 30.29 20.22 17.78
CA ILE A 481 29.03 20.16 18.55
C ILE A 481 27.83 20.00 17.60
N GLY A 482 27.85 20.70 16.46
CA GLY A 482 26.80 20.59 15.46
C GLY A 482 26.71 19.26 14.71
N LEU A 483 27.75 18.41 14.77
CA LEU A 483 27.75 17.06 14.21
C LEU A 483 27.14 16.02 15.17
N PHE A 484 27.29 16.23 16.48
CA PHE A 484 26.80 15.30 17.50
C PHE A 484 25.42 15.66 18.04
N ASP A 485 24.98 16.91 17.87
CA ASP A 485 23.66 17.35 18.32
C ASP A 485 22.58 17.01 17.27
N SER A 486 21.91 15.88 17.48
CA SER A 486 20.80 15.40 16.65
C SER A 486 19.54 16.27 16.76
N LYS A 487 19.48 17.19 17.73
CA LYS A 487 18.38 18.16 17.89
C LYS A 487 18.55 19.40 17.01
N ARG A 488 18.85 19.21 15.72
CA ARG A 488 18.56 20.22 14.69
C ARG A 488 17.05 20.35 14.50
N GLN A 489 16.32 20.69 15.57
CA GLN A 489 14.89 20.98 15.52
C GLN A 489 14.71 22.44 15.09
N GLY A 490 14.94 22.67 13.80
CA GLY A 490 14.10 23.60 13.03
C GLY A 490 12.92 22.82 12.47
N GLY A 491 12.20 22.09 13.33
CA GLY A 491 10.91 21.52 13.00
C GLY A 491 9.87 22.64 12.94
N GLU A 492 8.89 22.47 12.07
CA GLU A 492 7.87 23.47 11.74
C GLU A 492 7.23 24.16 12.96
N ARG A 493 6.80 25.40 12.70
CA ARG A 493 6.25 26.41 13.62
C ARG A 493 5.37 25.82 14.74
N PRO A 494 5.65 26.10 16.02
CA PRO A 494 4.60 26.28 17.00
C PRO A 494 4.08 27.71 16.87
N GLU A 495 2.77 27.87 16.63
CA GLU A 495 2.08 29.18 16.53
C GLU A 495 2.16 30.05 17.80
N SER A 496 2.86 29.61 18.84
CA SER A 496 2.95 30.27 20.13
C SER A 496 4.26 31.05 20.28
N ILE A 497 4.16 32.37 20.07
CA ILE A 497 4.95 33.50 20.62
C ILE A 497 6.20 33.10 21.44
N TRP A 498 7.37 33.50 20.93
CA TRP A 498 8.68 33.41 21.60
C TRP A 498 8.62 34.02 23.00
N ARG A 499 8.72 33.19 24.06
CA ARG A 499 8.71 33.68 25.45
C ARG A 499 10.04 34.31 25.86
N HIS A 500 11.13 33.96 25.18
CA HIS A 500 12.47 34.48 25.50
C HIS A 500 13.29 34.86 24.26
N PRO A 501 14.09 35.94 24.32
CA PRO A 501 14.85 36.44 23.18
C PRO A 501 15.90 35.45 22.65
N TRP A 502 16.44 34.57 23.50
CA TRP A 502 17.41 33.56 23.09
C TRP A 502 16.80 32.44 22.23
N GLN A 503 15.49 32.17 22.36
CA GLN A 503 14.80 31.18 21.53
C GLN A 503 14.66 31.68 20.08
N ALA A 504 14.41 32.98 19.90
CA ALA A 504 14.44 33.61 18.59
C ALA A 504 15.84 33.52 17.95
N ILE A 505 16.89 33.76 18.73
CA ILE A 505 18.28 33.65 18.26
C ILE A 505 18.58 32.22 17.80
N LEU A 506 18.28 31.18 18.60
CA LEU A 506 18.52 29.78 18.24
C LEU A 506 17.76 29.35 16.97
N HIS A 507 16.52 29.84 16.80
CA HIS A 507 15.73 29.56 15.61
C HIS A 507 16.30 30.24 14.36
N PHE A 508 16.67 31.53 14.45
CA PHE A 508 17.30 32.24 13.33
C PHE A 508 18.67 31.69 12.96
N THR A 509 19.44 31.21 13.95
CA THR A 509 20.78 30.63 13.75
C THR A 509 20.75 29.15 13.37
N HIS A 510 19.64 28.45 13.61
CA HIS A 510 19.55 26.99 13.60
C HIS A 510 20.61 26.34 14.50
N TRP A 511 21.12 27.07 15.50
CA TRP A 511 22.11 26.56 16.43
C TRP A 511 21.42 25.82 17.57
N SER A 512 22.14 24.85 18.13
CA SER A 512 21.74 24.26 19.39
C SER A 512 22.12 25.16 20.57
N PRO A 513 21.44 25.05 21.74
CA PRO A 513 21.81 25.81 22.93
C PRO A 513 23.25 25.56 23.37
N LEU A 514 23.78 24.36 23.09
CA LEU A 514 25.19 24.01 23.36
C LEU A 514 26.15 24.78 22.47
N GLN A 515 25.85 24.94 21.17
CA GLN A 515 26.66 25.74 20.27
C GLN A 515 26.70 27.21 20.68
N LEU A 516 25.55 27.77 21.08
CA LEU A 516 25.47 29.15 21.57
C LEU A 516 26.27 29.32 22.88
N GLY A 517 26.10 28.40 23.84
CA GLY A 517 26.84 28.43 25.10
C GLY A 517 28.34 28.32 24.92
N PHE A 518 28.79 27.38 24.06
CA PHE A 518 30.20 27.22 23.72
C PHE A 518 30.78 28.45 23.03
N PHE A 519 30.03 29.05 22.09
CA PHE A 519 30.46 30.28 21.41
C PHE A 519 30.64 31.45 22.38
N LEU A 520 29.67 31.68 23.29
CA LEU A 520 29.76 32.75 24.28
C LEU A 520 30.93 32.52 25.26
N LEU A 521 31.15 31.27 25.69
CA LEU A 521 32.29 30.90 26.52
C LEU A 521 33.61 31.23 25.82
N MET A 522 33.77 30.77 24.57
CA MET A 522 34.97 31.02 23.78
C MET A 522 35.19 32.50 23.47
N LEU A 523 34.12 33.25 23.23
CA LEU A 523 34.17 34.70 23.07
C LEU A 523 34.69 35.39 24.33
N CYS A 524 34.16 35.03 25.51
CA CYS A 524 34.64 35.55 26.79
C CYS A 524 36.11 35.22 27.03
N ILE A 525 36.52 33.97 26.76
CA ILE A 525 37.94 33.55 26.86
C ILE A 525 38.81 34.38 25.92
N THR A 526 38.40 34.54 24.66
CA THR A 526 39.17 35.28 23.65
C THR A 526 39.33 36.75 24.05
N ILE A 527 38.25 37.41 24.50
CA ILE A 527 38.29 38.80 24.98
C ILE A 527 39.17 38.92 26.22
N THR A 528 39.05 37.99 27.17
CA THR A 528 39.85 37.99 28.41
C THR A 528 41.33 37.83 28.10
N CYS A 529 41.70 36.91 27.19
CA CYS A 529 43.08 36.75 26.74
C CYS A 529 43.61 38.03 26.08
N LEU A 530 42.82 38.67 25.22
CA LEU A 530 43.23 39.90 24.53
C LEU A 530 43.40 41.10 25.47
N LEU A 531 42.61 41.20 26.55
CA LEU A 531 42.66 42.34 27.49
C LEU A 531 43.64 42.14 28.65
N VAL A 532 43.77 40.92 29.16
CA VAL A 532 44.51 40.63 30.41
C VAL A 532 45.91 40.08 30.15
N VAL A 533 46.10 39.33 29.05
CA VAL A 533 47.38 38.67 28.72
C VAL A 533 47.77 38.97 27.27
N PRO A 534 48.17 40.23 26.97
CA PRO A 534 48.63 40.58 25.63
C PRO A 534 49.82 39.71 25.21
N GLY A 535 49.80 39.18 23.98
CA GLY A 535 50.83 38.28 23.46
C GLY A 535 50.65 36.79 23.79
N TYR A 536 49.49 36.35 24.30
CA TYR A 536 49.21 34.92 24.52
C TYR A 536 49.37 34.11 23.22
N PRO A 537 50.10 32.97 23.22
CA PRO A 537 50.54 32.26 22.00
C PRO A 537 49.40 31.75 21.09
N LEU A 538 48.17 31.67 21.61
CA LEU A 538 46.99 31.26 20.86
C LEU A 538 46.14 32.44 20.36
N THR A 539 46.53 33.69 20.60
CA THR A 539 45.92 34.90 20.04
C THR A 539 46.71 35.39 18.82
N ALA A 540 46.08 36.17 17.95
CA ALA A 540 46.76 36.69 16.75
C ALA A 540 47.90 37.67 17.05
N ASP A 541 47.89 38.28 18.23
CA ASP A 541 48.85 39.31 18.66
C ASP A 541 50.25 38.74 18.93
N SER A 542 50.37 37.44 19.23
CA SER A 542 51.66 36.80 19.51
C SER A 542 52.52 36.50 18.27
N ARG A 543 52.04 36.83 17.06
CA ARG A 543 52.72 36.56 15.78
C ARG A 543 53.20 37.82 15.04
N ARG A 544 52.93 39.01 15.59
CA ARG A 544 53.52 40.27 15.15
C ARG A 544 54.65 40.62 16.10
#